data_AF-A0A5E7T6M3-F1
#
_entry.id   AF-A0A5E7T6M3-F1
#
_cell.length_a   1.000
_cell.length_b   1.000
_cell.length_c   1.000
_cell.angle_alpha   90.00
_cell.angle_beta   90.00
_cell.angle_gamma   90.00
#
_symmetry.space_group_name_H-M   'P 1'
#
loop_
_entity.id
_entity.type
_entity.pdbx_description
1 polymer ?
#
loop_
_entity_poly.entity_id
_entity_poly.type
_entity_poly.pdbx_seq_one_letter_code
_entity_poly.pdbx_strand_id
1 'polypeptide(L)'
;MLIKLLSDVDKKHLLELSRLLAMADKPLLWDGKTSDEFSSSTDLNALTIREDDQERELIAELESSAGVARTNTFGLNFAAFTLTSDVRERLIEVLKTYPIPKMEKPETRVQAATTVLKELLKGKTFELPSAPKVILFELLLVALRDGHISSIEWALLKEYQRHHQLEDFIFDDLLERAETLNQEVSKTISIILE
;
A
#
# COMPACT_ATOMS: atom_id res chain seq x y z
N MET A 1 -5.78 2.13 15.73
CA MET A 1 -4.99 2.82 14.70
C MET A 1 -4.75 4.26 15.14
N LEU A 2 -3.49 4.67 15.15
CA LEU A 2 -3.01 6.02 15.36
C LEU A 2 -3.41 6.99 14.24
N ILE A 3 -3.98 6.49 13.13
CA ILE A 3 -4.61 7.25 12.04
C ILE A 3 -5.52 8.40 12.52
N LYS A 4 -6.15 8.27 13.70
CA LYS A 4 -6.99 9.32 14.30
C LYS A 4 -6.22 10.58 14.70
N LEU A 5 -4.90 10.49 14.84
CA LEU A 5 -4.00 11.61 15.16
C LEU A 5 -3.63 12.43 13.92
N LEU A 6 -3.95 11.94 12.72
CA LEU A 6 -3.65 12.60 11.46
C LEU A 6 -4.74 13.61 11.10
N SER A 7 -4.37 14.66 10.37
CA SER A 7 -5.33 15.54 9.70
C SER A 7 -6.09 14.77 8.61
N ASP A 8 -7.24 15.26 8.16
CA ASP A 8 -7.99 14.57 7.10
C ASP A 8 -7.21 14.48 5.78
N VAL A 9 -6.34 15.46 5.51
CA VAL A 9 -5.42 15.44 4.37
C VAL A 9 -4.38 14.34 4.52
N ASP A 10 -3.82 14.17 5.72
CA ASP A 10 -2.79 13.17 5.99
C ASP A 10 -3.38 11.76 6.05
N LYS A 11 -4.63 11.59 6.51
CA LYS A 11 -5.35 10.32 6.44
C LYS A 11 -5.56 9.89 4.99
N LYS A 12 -5.98 10.81 4.13
CA LYS A 12 -6.13 10.54 2.70
C LYS A 12 -4.79 10.13 2.07
N HIS A 13 -3.72 10.82 2.44
CA HIS A 13 -2.38 10.50 1.97
C HIS A 13 -1.91 9.12 2.46
N LEU A 14 -2.15 8.77 3.73
CA LEU A 14 -1.90 7.43 4.25
C LEU A 14 -2.64 6.37 3.42
N LEU A 15 -3.92 6.57 3.09
CA LEU A 15 -4.69 5.62 2.27
C LEU A 15 -4.07 5.42 0.88
N GLU A 16 -3.58 6.48 0.24
CA GLU A 16 -2.90 6.39 -1.06
C GLU A 16 -1.60 5.57 -0.96
N LEU A 17 -0.82 5.80 0.10
CA LEU A 17 0.42 5.07 0.37
C LEU A 17 0.16 3.60 0.73
N SER A 18 -0.82 3.32 1.60
CA SER A 18 -1.21 1.97 2.02
C SER A 18 -1.69 1.15 0.82
N ARG A 19 -2.45 1.75 -0.10
CA ARG A 19 -2.87 1.09 -1.33
C ARG A 19 -1.68 0.72 -2.21
N LEU A 20 -0.75 1.67 -2.43
CA LEU A 20 0.46 1.39 -3.19
C LEU A 20 1.23 0.22 -2.58
N LEU A 21 1.40 0.23 -1.25
CA LEU A 21 2.13 -0.81 -0.52
C LEU A 21 1.49 -2.18 -0.72
N ALA A 22 0.17 -2.28 -0.49
CA ALA A 22 -0.58 -3.52 -0.64
C ALA A 22 -0.45 -4.12 -2.05
N MET A 23 -0.50 -3.31 -3.11
CA MET A 23 -0.45 -3.82 -4.48
C MET A 23 0.96 -4.02 -5.05
N ALA A 24 2.01 -3.46 -4.42
CA ALA A 24 3.35 -3.39 -5.00
C ALA A 24 4.01 -4.76 -5.18
N ASP A 25 3.69 -5.74 -4.34
CA ASP A 25 4.21 -7.11 -4.41
C ASP A 25 3.22 -8.09 -5.07
N LYS A 26 2.05 -7.62 -5.52
CA LYS A 26 1.01 -8.52 -6.02
C LYS A 26 1.27 -8.97 -7.45
N PRO A 27 0.91 -10.23 -7.80
CA PRO A 27 1.13 -10.76 -9.14
C PRO A 27 0.48 -9.94 -10.25
N LEU A 28 1.15 -9.90 -11.41
CA LEU A 28 0.64 -9.28 -12.62
C LEU A 28 -0.20 -10.27 -13.41
N LEU A 29 -1.30 -9.76 -13.96
CA LEU A 29 -2.20 -10.50 -14.81
C LEU A 29 -2.40 -9.76 -16.12
N TRP A 30 -2.14 -10.42 -17.24
CA TRP A 30 -2.45 -9.94 -18.58
C TRP A 30 -3.69 -10.66 -19.07
N ASP A 31 -4.78 -9.91 -19.26
CA ASP A 31 -6.08 -10.50 -19.63
C ASP A 31 -6.51 -11.63 -18.66
N GLY A 32 -6.24 -11.42 -17.37
CA GLY A 32 -6.51 -12.38 -16.30
C GLY A 32 -5.52 -13.55 -16.18
N LYS A 33 -4.44 -13.58 -16.97
CA LYS A 33 -3.46 -14.69 -17.02
C LYS A 33 -2.08 -14.26 -16.53
N THR A 34 -1.32 -15.22 -16.00
CA THR A 34 0.10 -15.00 -15.65
C THR A 34 1.01 -15.06 -16.88
N SER A 35 2.27 -14.62 -16.74
CA SER A 35 3.26 -14.63 -17.83
C SER A 35 3.51 -16.03 -18.43
N ASP A 36 3.39 -17.07 -17.61
CA ASP A 36 3.56 -18.48 -18.01
C ASP A 36 2.37 -19.02 -18.82
N GLU A 37 1.22 -18.37 -18.75
CA GLU A 37 -0.05 -18.80 -19.38
C GLU A 37 -0.32 -18.07 -20.71
N PHE A 38 0.67 -17.35 -21.24
CA PHE A 38 0.52 -16.61 -22.48
C PHE A 38 0.17 -17.50 -23.66
N SER A 39 -0.91 -17.14 -24.36
CA SER A 39 -1.32 -17.71 -25.63
C SER A 39 -1.25 -16.65 -26.73
N SER A 40 -1.26 -17.07 -27.99
CA SER A 40 -1.25 -16.14 -29.15
C SER A 40 -2.42 -15.15 -29.18
N SER A 41 -3.46 -15.39 -28.37
CA SER A 41 -4.66 -14.56 -28.23
C SER A 41 -4.67 -13.66 -26.98
N THR A 42 -3.65 -13.71 -26.11
CA THR A 42 -3.62 -12.91 -24.88
C THR A 42 -3.38 -11.43 -25.21
N ASP A 43 -4.25 -10.55 -24.71
CA ASP A 43 -4.02 -9.11 -24.83
C ASP A 43 -2.96 -8.64 -23.81
N LEU A 44 -1.77 -8.35 -24.32
CA LEU A 44 -0.64 -7.88 -23.52
C LEU A 44 -0.81 -6.43 -23.03
N ASN A 45 -1.79 -5.68 -23.55
CA ASN A 45 -2.11 -4.33 -23.06
C ASN A 45 -3.09 -4.34 -21.89
N ALA A 46 -3.85 -5.43 -21.71
CA ALA A 46 -4.81 -5.62 -20.62
C ALA A 46 -4.12 -6.02 -19.30
N LEU A 47 -3.12 -5.22 -18.89
CA LEU A 47 -2.39 -5.43 -17.64
C LEU A 47 -3.24 -5.04 -16.44
N THR A 48 -3.32 -5.95 -15.48
CA THR A 48 -3.99 -5.78 -14.19
C THR A 48 -3.10 -6.33 -13.07
N ILE A 49 -3.37 -5.89 -11.84
CA ILE A 49 -2.69 -6.38 -10.64
C ILE A 49 -3.70 -7.21 -9.86
N ARG A 50 -3.34 -8.45 -9.52
CA ARG A 50 -4.21 -9.33 -8.71
C ARG A 50 -4.51 -8.63 -7.39
N GLU A 51 -5.77 -8.66 -6.99
CA GLU A 51 -6.23 -8.06 -5.74
C GLU A 51 -6.80 -9.17 -4.87
N ASP A 52 -6.24 -9.32 -3.68
CA ASP A 52 -6.64 -10.38 -2.75
C ASP A 52 -7.72 -9.84 -1.79
N ASP A 53 -8.68 -10.69 -1.39
CA ASP A 53 -9.82 -10.25 -0.55
C ASP A 53 -9.37 -9.68 0.81
N GLN A 54 -8.28 -10.21 1.36
CA GLN A 54 -7.67 -9.73 2.61
C GLN A 54 -7.19 -8.28 2.52
N GLU A 55 -6.71 -7.85 1.34
CA GLU A 55 -6.25 -6.48 1.13
C GLU A 55 -7.42 -5.52 0.97
N ARG A 56 -8.47 -5.95 0.27
CA ARG A 56 -9.71 -5.18 0.16
C ARG A 56 -10.31 -4.92 1.53
N GLU A 57 -10.30 -5.93 2.39
CA GLU A 57 -10.73 -5.80 3.78
C GLU A 57 -9.83 -4.84 4.56
N LEU A 58 -8.50 -5.00 4.47
CA LEU A 58 -7.53 -4.11 5.13
C LEU A 58 -7.71 -2.65 4.74
N ILE A 59 -7.84 -2.35 3.44
CA ILE A 59 -8.07 -1.00 2.95
C ILE A 59 -9.43 -0.47 3.41
N ALA A 60 -10.48 -1.30 3.42
CA ALA A 60 -11.79 -0.91 3.92
C ALA A 60 -11.78 -0.59 5.43
N GLU A 61 -11.03 -1.36 6.23
CA GLU A 61 -10.82 -1.11 7.66
C GLU A 61 -10.07 0.21 7.91
N LEU A 62 -9.04 0.49 7.10
CA LEU A 62 -8.30 1.75 7.12
C LEU A 62 -9.20 2.93 6.76
N GLU A 63 -10.00 2.81 5.70
CA GLU A 63 -10.98 3.83 5.30
C GLU A 63 -12.00 4.10 6.40
N SER A 64 -12.48 3.04 7.06
CA SER A 64 -13.37 3.15 8.22
C SER A 64 -12.70 3.88 9.39
N SER A 65 -11.47 3.50 9.71
CA SER A 65 -10.68 4.10 10.79
C SER A 65 -10.30 5.56 10.51
N ALA A 66 -10.14 5.92 9.24
CA ALA A 66 -9.91 7.29 8.78
C ALA A 66 -11.17 8.17 8.90
N GLY A 67 -12.35 7.57 9.10
CA GLY A 67 -13.64 8.27 8.99
C GLY A 67 -14.03 8.58 7.54
N VAL A 68 -13.41 7.89 6.58
CA VAL A 68 -13.69 8.00 5.14
C VAL A 68 -14.79 7.02 4.72
N ALA A 69 -15.10 6.00 5.54
CA ALA A 69 -16.15 5.03 5.23
C ALA A 69 -17.58 5.61 5.37
N ARG A 70 -18.26 5.65 4.23
CA ARG A 70 -19.71 5.54 3.99
C ARG A 70 -20.61 6.39 4.91
N THR A 71 -20.57 7.71 4.75
CA THR A 71 -21.81 8.49 4.93
C THR A 71 -22.83 7.99 3.92
N ASN A 72 -23.82 7.25 4.42
CA ASN A 72 -24.98 6.73 3.70
C ASN A 72 -25.96 7.85 3.27
N THR A 73 -25.44 9.01 2.89
CA THR A 73 -26.22 10.16 2.45
C THR A 73 -26.36 10.06 0.93
N PHE A 74 -27.51 9.56 0.49
CA PHE A 74 -28.12 9.73 -0.83
C PHE A 74 -27.46 10.84 -1.68
N GLY A 75 -26.43 10.52 -2.48
CA GLY A 75 -26.02 11.44 -3.55
C GLY A 75 -24.59 11.43 -4.10
N LEU A 76 -23.52 11.06 -3.38
CA LEU A 76 -22.15 11.27 -3.89
C LEU A 76 -21.17 10.16 -3.51
N ASN A 77 -21.25 9.05 -4.22
CA ASN A 77 -20.36 7.88 -4.11
C ASN A 77 -19.05 8.04 -4.93
N PHE A 78 -18.61 9.27 -5.20
CA PHE A 78 -17.52 9.52 -6.14
C PHE A 78 -16.12 9.49 -5.51
N ALA A 79 -15.94 9.86 -4.24
CA ALA A 79 -14.59 10.10 -3.71
C ALA A 79 -13.76 8.83 -3.40
N ALA A 80 -14.39 7.76 -2.90
CA ALA A 80 -13.67 6.52 -2.55
C ALA A 80 -13.26 5.72 -3.80
N PHE A 81 -14.12 5.68 -4.81
CA PHE A 81 -13.86 4.97 -6.07
C PHE A 81 -12.86 5.69 -6.99
N THR A 82 -12.77 7.02 -6.91
CA THR A 82 -11.78 7.81 -7.69
C THR A 82 -10.36 7.76 -7.14
N LEU A 83 -10.18 7.42 -5.85
CA LEU A 83 -8.84 7.39 -5.23
C LEU A 83 -8.17 6.01 -5.32
N THR A 84 -8.96 4.95 -5.40
CA THR A 84 -8.46 3.58 -5.59
C THR A 84 -7.99 3.35 -7.02
N SER A 85 -8.71 3.91 -8.01
CA SER A 85 -8.37 3.79 -9.42
C SER A 85 -7.05 4.50 -9.73
N ASP A 86 -6.82 5.68 -9.16
CA ASP A 86 -5.68 6.54 -9.51
C ASP A 86 -4.30 5.92 -9.15
N VAL A 87 -4.12 5.39 -7.93
CA VAL A 87 -2.82 4.80 -7.54
C VAL A 87 -2.52 3.52 -8.33
N ARG A 88 -3.55 2.68 -8.51
CA ARG A 88 -3.44 1.42 -9.27
C ARG A 88 -3.12 1.68 -10.74
N GLU A 89 -3.86 2.59 -11.37
CA GLU A 89 -3.66 2.99 -12.76
C GLU A 89 -2.27 3.58 -12.94
N ARG A 90 -1.81 4.47 -12.05
CA ARG A 90 -0.44 5.00 -12.09
C ARG A 90 0.62 3.91 -12.03
N LEU A 91 0.47 2.94 -11.12
CA LEU A 91 1.42 1.84 -11.02
C LEU A 91 1.43 0.99 -12.30
N ILE A 92 0.26 0.69 -12.85
CA ILE A 92 0.13 -0.04 -14.12
C ILE A 92 0.79 0.74 -15.27
N GLU A 93 0.55 2.05 -15.38
CA GLU A 93 1.14 2.89 -16.42
C GLU A 93 2.66 2.96 -16.30
N VAL A 94 3.21 3.07 -15.08
CA VAL A 94 4.65 2.99 -14.86
C VAL A 94 5.19 1.60 -15.24
N LEU A 95 4.52 0.53 -14.86
CA LEU A 95 4.93 -0.84 -15.19
C LEU A 95 4.95 -1.09 -16.70
N LYS A 96 3.97 -0.58 -17.45
CA LYS A 96 3.89 -0.67 -18.92
C LYS A 96 5.09 -0.05 -19.64
N THR A 97 5.87 0.82 -18.98
CA THR A 97 7.10 1.38 -19.56
C THR A 97 8.25 0.37 -19.62
N TYR A 98 8.17 -0.74 -18.89
CA TYR A 98 9.18 -1.79 -18.86
C TYR A 98 8.85 -2.92 -19.85
N PRO A 99 9.85 -3.66 -20.38
CA PRO A 99 9.57 -4.87 -21.15
C PRO A 99 8.89 -5.94 -20.29
N ILE A 100 7.89 -6.66 -20.83
CA ILE A 100 7.12 -7.69 -20.12
C ILE A 100 7.99 -8.69 -19.33
N PRO A 101 9.07 -9.28 -19.89
CA PRO A 101 9.92 -10.23 -19.15
C PRO A 101 10.68 -9.62 -17.97
N LYS A 102 10.70 -8.29 -17.86
CA LYS A 102 11.30 -7.56 -16.75
C LYS A 102 10.26 -7.09 -15.74
N MET A 103 8.98 -6.96 -16.11
CA MET A 103 7.94 -6.40 -15.24
C MET A 103 7.72 -7.21 -13.96
N GLU A 104 7.90 -8.53 -14.02
CA GLU A 104 7.76 -9.43 -12.86
C GLU A 104 9.00 -9.49 -11.97
N LYS A 105 10.14 -8.95 -12.45
CA LYS A 105 11.37 -8.99 -11.66
C LYS A 105 11.26 -8.07 -10.45
N PRO A 106 11.63 -8.52 -9.23
CA PRO A 106 11.52 -7.71 -8.02
C PRO A 106 12.18 -6.34 -8.15
N GLU A 107 13.32 -6.24 -8.83
CA GLU A 107 14.02 -4.96 -9.00
C GLU A 107 13.20 -3.95 -9.83
N THR A 108 12.53 -4.42 -10.88
CA THR A 108 11.64 -3.59 -11.71
C THR A 108 10.40 -3.18 -10.91
N ARG A 109 9.83 -4.11 -10.13
CA ARG A 109 8.69 -3.85 -9.25
C ARG A 109 9.01 -2.75 -8.23
N VAL A 110 10.17 -2.85 -7.57
CA VAL A 110 10.68 -1.80 -6.67
C VAL A 110 10.81 -0.47 -7.40
N GLN A 111 11.42 -0.45 -8.59
CA GLN A 111 11.60 0.79 -9.35
C GLN A 111 10.27 1.44 -9.76
N ALA A 112 9.32 0.63 -10.24
CA ALA A 112 8.00 1.12 -10.64
C ALA A 112 7.23 1.68 -9.44
N ALA A 113 7.14 0.92 -8.34
CA ALA A 113 6.45 1.35 -7.14
C ALA A 113 7.13 2.55 -6.48
N THR A 114 8.47 2.62 -6.48
CA THR A 114 9.23 3.78 -5.98
C THR A 114 8.95 5.04 -6.81
N THR A 115 8.73 4.91 -8.11
CA THR A 115 8.38 6.03 -8.98
C THR A 115 7.03 6.61 -8.57
N VAL A 116 6.00 5.76 -8.43
CA VAL A 116 4.68 6.18 -7.95
C VAL A 116 4.76 6.77 -6.53
N LEU A 117 5.52 6.13 -5.63
CA LEU A 117 5.73 6.62 -4.27
C LEU A 117 6.30 8.04 -4.27
N LYS A 118 7.35 8.31 -5.05
CA LYS A 118 7.95 9.65 -5.13
C LYS A 118 6.97 10.70 -5.66
N GLU A 119 6.09 10.33 -6.58
CA GLU A 119 5.03 11.22 -7.06
C GLU A 119 4.00 11.52 -5.96
N LEU A 120 3.58 10.50 -5.20
CA LEU A 120 2.65 10.67 -4.07
C LEU A 120 3.25 11.55 -2.96
N LEU A 121 4.56 11.45 -2.75
CA LEU A 121 5.29 12.22 -1.73
C LEU A 121 5.65 13.65 -2.20
N LYS A 122 5.62 13.92 -3.50
CA LYS A 122 6.08 15.19 -4.07
C LYS A 122 5.26 16.37 -3.54
N GLY A 123 5.95 17.35 -2.98
CA GLY A 123 5.33 18.58 -2.47
C GLY A 123 4.49 18.36 -1.20
N LYS A 124 4.58 17.19 -0.57
CA LYS A 124 3.91 16.93 0.70
C LYS A 124 4.70 17.54 1.85
N THR A 125 3.99 18.37 2.61
CA THR A 125 4.45 18.94 3.86
C THR A 125 3.46 18.57 4.94
N PHE A 126 3.96 18.11 6.08
CA PHE A 126 3.13 17.79 7.23
C PHE A 126 3.05 18.97 8.18
N GLU A 127 1.85 19.27 8.65
CA GLU A 127 1.64 20.32 9.67
C GLU A 127 2.29 19.93 11.01
N LEU A 128 2.24 18.63 11.34
CA LEU A 128 2.80 18.08 12.57
C LEU A 128 4.10 17.31 12.28
N PRO A 129 5.20 17.59 13.00
CA PRO A 129 6.44 16.81 12.88
C PRO A 129 6.29 15.32 13.22
N SER A 130 5.23 14.95 13.93
CA SER A 130 4.91 13.56 14.27
C SER A 130 4.15 12.81 13.17
N ALA A 131 3.52 13.49 12.21
CA ALA A 131 2.70 12.86 11.19
C ALA A 131 3.47 11.85 10.31
N PRO A 132 4.72 12.12 9.86
CA PRO A 132 5.50 11.10 9.14
C PRO A 132 5.71 9.81 9.93
N LYS A 133 5.90 9.93 11.25
CA LYS A 133 6.13 8.78 12.13
C LYS A 133 4.86 7.96 12.30
N VAL A 134 3.72 8.63 12.46
CA VAL A 134 2.41 7.98 12.53
C VAL A 134 2.10 7.27 11.22
N ILE A 135 2.32 7.91 10.07
CA ILE A 135 2.10 7.29 8.76
C ILE A 135 3.03 6.10 8.57
N LEU A 136 4.33 6.23 8.86
CA LEU A 136 5.27 5.12 8.78
C LEU A 136 4.83 3.93 9.64
N PHE A 137 4.39 4.18 10.87
CA PHE A 137 3.88 3.12 11.75
C PHE A 137 2.66 2.41 11.15
N GLU A 138 1.69 3.15 10.62
CA GLU A 138 0.52 2.55 9.97
C GLU A 138 0.89 1.78 8.70
N LEU A 139 1.87 2.25 7.92
CA LEU A 139 2.38 1.52 6.75
C LEU A 139 3.10 0.22 7.14
N LEU A 140 3.83 0.21 8.25
CA LEU A 140 4.44 -1.01 8.79
C LEU A 140 3.37 -2.03 9.19
N LEU A 141 2.28 -1.60 9.82
CA LEU A 141 1.16 -2.48 10.15
C LEU A 141 0.46 -3.03 8.90
N VAL A 142 0.36 -2.24 7.83
CA VAL A 142 -0.16 -2.70 6.54
C VAL A 142 0.72 -3.78 5.95
N ALA A 143 2.04 -3.56 5.88
CA ALA A 143 2.97 -4.55 5.33
C ALA A 143 3.02 -5.84 6.17
N LEU A 144 2.86 -5.75 7.49
CA LEU A 144 2.87 -6.92 8.38
C LEU A 144 1.57 -7.72 8.36
N ARG A 145 0.54 -7.31 7.60
CA ARG A 145 -0.75 -7.99 7.56
C ARG A 145 -0.64 -9.46 7.15
N ASP A 146 0.23 -9.74 6.18
CA ASP A 146 0.49 -11.09 5.67
C ASP A 146 1.56 -11.83 6.52
N GLY A 147 1.86 -11.31 7.72
CA GLY A 147 2.77 -11.88 8.70
C GLY A 147 4.26 -11.61 8.43
N HIS A 148 4.61 -11.04 7.27
CA HIS A 148 5.98 -10.70 6.90
C HIS A 148 5.98 -9.50 5.95
N ILE A 149 7.07 -8.73 5.96
CA ILE A 149 7.28 -7.61 5.02
C ILE A 149 8.08 -8.14 3.83
N SER A 150 7.52 -8.04 2.62
CA SER A 150 8.23 -8.41 1.39
C SER A 150 9.42 -7.49 1.11
N SER A 151 10.35 -7.94 0.26
CA SER A 151 11.48 -7.11 -0.16
C SER A 151 11.06 -5.82 -0.89
N ILE A 152 9.92 -5.85 -1.60
CA ILE A 152 9.39 -4.70 -2.31
C ILE A 152 8.78 -3.70 -1.32
N GLU A 153 7.95 -4.16 -0.38
CA GLU A 153 7.38 -3.31 0.65
C GLU A 153 8.45 -2.69 1.53
N TRP A 154 9.46 -3.47 1.92
CA TRP A 154 10.61 -2.98 2.67
C TRP A 154 11.32 -1.83 1.95
N ALA A 155 11.55 -1.97 0.64
CA ALA A 155 12.18 -0.92 -0.16
C ALA A 155 11.33 0.38 -0.17
N LEU A 156 10.00 0.26 -0.27
CA LEU A 156 9.09 1.40 -0.21
C LEU A 156 9.07 2.07 1.16
N LEU A 157 9.08 1.28 2.24
CA LEU A 157 9.14 1.78 3.61
C LEU A 157 10.46 2.55 3.88
N LYS A 158 11.60 2.03 3.41
CA LYS A 158 12.90 2.73 3.51
C LYS A 158 12.95 3.98 2.62
N GLU A 159 12.31 3.96 1.45
CA GLU A 159 12.18 5.17 0.61
C GLU A 159 11.36 6.25 1.33
N TYR A 160 10.24 5.88 1.94
CA TYR A 160 9.43 6.79 2.75
C TYR A 160 10.24 7.39 3.91
N GLN A 161 10.96 6.54 4.66
CA GLN A 161 11.86 6.96 5.73
C GLN A 161 12.88 8.00 5.23
N ARG A 162 13.54 7.71 4.10
CA ARG A 162 14.55 8.59 3.50
C ARG A 162 13.95 9.93 3.07
N HIS A 163 12.78 9.91 2.44
CA HIS A 163 12.09 11.13 1.99
C HIS A 163 11.79 12.08 3.16
N HIS A 164 11.36 11.52 4.30
CA HIS A 164 11.05 12.29 5.50
C HIS A 164 12.21 12.45 6.49
N GLN A 165 13.41 12.02 6.10
CA GLN A 165 14.63 12.13 6.91
C GLN A 165 14.47 11.56 8.32
N LEU A 166 13.73 10.46 8.44
CA LEU A 166 13.56 9.77 9.71
C LEU A 166 14.83 8.99 10.04
N GLU A 167 15.34 9.16 11.25
CA GLU A 167 16.54 8.48 11.73
C GLU A 167 16.33 6.97 11.79
N ASP A 168 17.39 6.18 11.54
CA ASP A 168 17.28 4.70 11.49
C ASP A 168 16.74 4.13 12.81
N PHE A 169 17.14 4.68 13.96
CA PHE A 169 16.63 4.24 15.26
C PHE A 169 15.11 4.44 15.41
N ILE A 170 14.53 5.45 14.74
CA ILE A 170 13.08 5.69 14.76
C ILE A 170 12.39 4.63 13.91
N PHE A 171 12.97 4.29 12.75
CA PHE A 171 12.43 3.24 11.90
C PHE A 171 12.45 1.89 12.63
N ASP A 172 13.58 1.53 13.25
CA ASP A 172 13.75 0.26 13.94
C ASP A 172 12.83 0.14 15.16
N ASP A 173 12.70 1.19 15.99
CA ASP A 173 11.78 1.19 17.14
C ASP A 173 10.30 1.10 16.70
N LEU A 174 9.92 1.78 15.60
CA LEU A 174 8.56 1.67 15.07
C LEU A 174 8.29 0.28 14.48
N LEU A 175 9.26 -0.33 13.81
CA LEU A 175 9.17 -1.68 13.29
C LEU A 175 8.99 -2.70 14.43
N GLU A 176 9.83 -2.65 15.45
CA GLU A 176 9.74 -3.55 16.61
C GLU A 176 8.37 -3.46 17.29
N ARG A 177 7.85 -2.24 17.45
CA ARG A 177 6.50 -2.00 18.00
C ARG A 177 5.41 -2.57 17.10
N ALA A 178 5.54 -2.42 15.78
CA ALA A 178 4.56 -2.93 14.81
C ALA A 178 4.55 -4.46 14.79
N GLU A 179 5.72 -5.09 14.81
CA GLU A 179 5.88 -6.55 14.90
C GLU A 179 5.29 -7.09 16.19
N THR A 180 5.60 -6.46 17.33
CA THR A 180 5.04 -6.85 18.63
C THR A 180 3.52 -6.76 18.62
N LEU A 181 2.97 -5.66 18.10
CA LEU A 181 1.51 -5.50 18.01
C LEU A 181 0.89 -6.57 17.12
N ASN A 182 1.48 -6.86 15.96
CA ASN A 182 0.98 -7.88 15.04
C ASN A 182 0.98 -9.27 15.70
N GLN A 183 2.06 -9.63 16.40
CA GLN A 183 2.15 -10.90 17.14
C GLN A 183 1.07 -11.03 18.21
N GLU A 184 0.82 -9.98 18.99
CA GLU A 184 -0.21 -10.00 20.04
C GLU A 184 -1.63 -10.10 19.44
N VAL A 185 -1.88 -9.44 18.32
CA VAL A 185 -3.14 -9.59 17.57
C VAL A 185 -3.30 -11.03 17.05
N SER A 186 -2.26 -11.60 16.43
CA SER A 186 -2.29 -12.99 15.96
C SER A 186 -2.55 -13.98 17.09
N LYS A 187 -1.86 -13.84 18.23
CA LYS A 187 -2.09 -14.69 19.41
C LYS A 187 -3.52 -14.59 19.92
N THR A 188 -4.07 -13.37 19.97
CA THR A 188 -5.44 -13.14 20.42
C THR A 188 -6.44 -13.82 19.50
N ILE A 189 -6.26 -13.72 18.18
CA ILE A 189 -7.09 -14.42 17.20
C ILE A 189 -6.99 -15.93 17.38
N SER A 190 -5.78 -16.47 17.56
CA SER A 190 -5.60 -17.91 17.82
C SER A 190 -6.38 -18.37 19.05
N ILE A 191 -6.33 -17.63 20.16
CA ILE A 191 -7.09 -17.95 21.38
C ILE A 191 -8.61 -17.92 21.14
N ILE A 192 -9.11 -17.02 20.29
CA ILE A 192 -10.55 -16.90 20.00
C ILE A 192 -11.05 -18.03 19.09
N LEU A 193 -10.18 -18.55 18.23
CA LEU A 193 -10.51 -19.61 17.26
C LEU A 193 -10.34 -21.03 17.81
N GLU A 194 -9.65 -21.19 18.95
CA GLU A 194 -9.59 -22.42 19.75
C GLU A 194 -10.86 -22.66 20.56
#